data_AF-A0A9E6C7H9-F1
#
_entry.id   AF-A0A9E6C7H9-F1
#
_cell.length_a   1.000
_cell.length_b   1.000
_cell.length_c   1.000
_cell.angle_alpha   90.00
_cell.angle_beta   90.00
_cell.angle_gamma   90.00
#
_symmetry.space_group_name_H-M   'P 1'
#
loop_
_entity.id
_entity.type
_entity.pdbx_description
1 polymer ?
#
loop_
_entity_poly.entity_id
_entity_poly.type
_entity_poly.pdbx_seq_one_letter_code
_entity_poly.pdbx_strand_id
1 'polypeptide(L)'
;MKQSELQALISLLDDKDPVIYEAVKNRLLQAGESVIPDLQISSLYLNNDLFTERTDEIISLLRFRKLDKDFKQWIKNDGRLLYGAFLTAKYQYPDLVYEDIESKLNKIVSDLRSEIHLYLTGLQQIRKINRILYEVHRFSPDFSDVVNPDTSFLNKVLESKKGNDVLIAVVYIYVARKLGLPVYGVDFPRNFLLMFKDERTGEALFYINPYNNGTVVTENDISVFLKKHKIKIRKSYFEPCSDIQIIKRLLKILMNSYIQKNNRRKTEDIRHILNLF
;
A
#
# COMPACT_ATOMS: atom_id res chain seq x y z
N MET A 1 6.30 8.03 30.42
CA MET A 1 6.88 9.30 30.91
C MET A 1 5.86 9.94 31.85
N LYS A 2 6.28 10.70 32.88
CA LYS A 2 5.32 11.40 33.76
C LYS A 2 4.73 12.61 33.02
N GLN A 3 3.45 12.93 33.24
CA GLN A 3 2.79 14.06 32.56
C GLN A 3 3.50 15.39 32.80
N SER A 4 3.99 15.63 34.02
CA SER A 4 4.75 16.84 34.35
C SER A 4 6.08 16.95 33.59
N GLU A 5 6.76 15.82 33.36
CA GLU A 5 8.00 15.78 32.56
C GLU A 5 7.68 16.07 31.09
N LEU A 6 6.60 15.50 30.54
CA LEU A 6 6.16 15.75 29.18
C LEU A 6 5.86 17.23 28.95
N GLN A 7 5.08 17.86 29.83
CA GLN A 7 4.71 19.27 29.70
C GLN A 7 5.93 20.19 29.78
N ALA A 8 6.91 19.88 30.66
CA ALA A 8 8.17 20.62 30.72
C ALA A 8 8.97 20.50 29.42
N LEU A 9 9.09 19.29 28.86
CA LEU A 9 9.77 19.08 27.57
C LEU A 9 9.07 19.84 26.44
N ILE A 10 7.74 19.79 26.38
CA ILE A 10 6.97 20.51 25.37
C ILE A 10 7.24 22.01 25.48
N SER A 11 7.21 22.58 26.69
CA SER A 11 7.47 24.02 26.89
C SER A 11 8.87 24.50 26.49
N LEU A 12 9.82 23.60 26.23
CA LEU A 12 11.17 23.91 25.79
C LEU A 12 11.36 23.76 24.27
N LEU A 13 10.31 23.39 23.53
CA LEU A 13 10.41 23.18 22.08
C LEU A 13 10.63 24.47 21.30
N ASP A 14 10.32 25.64 21.86
CA ASP A 14 10.60 26.94 21.25
C ASP A 14 11.93 27.57 21.71
N ASP A 15 12.71 26.86 22.53
CA ASP A 15 14.02 27.33 22.98
C ASP A 15 14.97 27.52 21.78
N LYS A 16 15.58 28.70 21.69
CA LYS A 16 16.46 29.06 20.56
C LYS A 16 17.81 28.33 20.62
N ASP A 17 18.20 27.77 21.76
CA ASP A 17 19.41 26.98 21.90
C ASP A 17 19.25 25.61 21.21
N PRO A 18 20.04 25.33 20.14
CA PRO A 18 19.99 24.05 19.44
C PRO A 18 20.32 22.85 20.33
N VAL A 19 21.15 23.02 21.36
CA VAL A 19 21.54 21.95 22.29
C VAL A 19 20.36 21.54 23.17
N ILE A 20 19.61 22.53 23.66
CA ILE A 20 18.38 22.29 24.43
C ILE A 20 17.36 21.57 23.56
N TYR A 21 17.14 22.07 22.34
CA TYR A 21 16.20 21.44 21.41
C TYR A 21 16.56 19.98 21.13
N GLU A 22 17.82 19.69 20.79
CA GLU A 22 18.25 18.32 20.49
C GLU A 22 18.12 17.39 21.71
N ALA A 23 18.38 17.89 22.93
CA ALA A 23 18.14 17.11 24.15
C ALA A 23 16.64 16.79 24.34
N VAL A 24 15.77 17.79 24.18
CA VAL A 24 14.31 17.66 24.28
C VAL A 24 13.77 16.70 23.23
N LYS A 25 14.15 16.90 21.97
CA LYS A 25 13.79 16.04 20.83
C LYS A 25 14.19 14.59 21.10
N ASN A 26 15.42 14.33 21.50
CA ASN A 26 15.88 12.97 21.81
C ASN A 26 15.05 12.33 22.94
N ARG A 27 14.70 13.10 23.98
CA ARG A 27 13.88 12.61 25.08
C ARG A 27 12.45 12.27 24.65
N LEU A 28 11.81 13.13 23.84
CA LEU A 28 10.49 12.87 23.26
C LEU A 28 10.49 11.66 22.32
N LEU A 29 11.55 11.53 21.51
CA LEU A 29 11.75 10.39 20.63
C LEU A 29 11.94 9.05 21.39
N GLN A 30 12.52 9.08 22.59
CA GLN A 30 12.63 7.92 23.48
C GLN A 30 11.28 7.54 24.11
N ALA A 31 10.42 8.53 24.40
CA ALA A 31 9.10 8.29 24.95
C ALA A 31 8.14 7.63 23.94
N GLY A 32 8.46 7.67 22.65
CA GLY A 32 7.72 6.98 21.59
C GLY A 32 6.36 7.63 21.27
N GLU A 33 5.48 6.90 20.59
CA GLU A 33 4.22 7.45 20.07
C GLU A 33 3.24 7.98 21.13
N SER A 34 3.42 7.57 22.39
CA SER A 34 2.54 7.98 23.49
C SER A 34 2.49 9.50 23.69
N VAL A 35 3.48 10.25 23.20
CA VAL A 35 3.54 11.71 23.33
C VAL A 35 2.90 12.47 22.16
N ILE A 36 2.53 11.77 21.07
CA ILE A 36 1.97 12.41 19.87
C ILE A 36 0.70 13.21 20.18
N PRO A 37 -0.29 12.70 20.96
CA PRO A 37 -1.50 13.46 21.26
C PRO A 37 -1.21 14.78 21.97
N ASP A 38 -0.34 14.77 22.99
CA ASP A 38 0.05 15.99 23.71
C ASP A 38 0.76 16.98 22.78
N LEU A 39 1.68 16.52 21.93
CA LEU A 39 2.37 17.37 20.95
C LEU A 39 1.38 18.00 19.96
N GLN A 40 0.41 17.24 19.45
CA GLN A 40 -0.62 17.75 18.54
C GLN A 40 -1.51 18.78 19.24
N ILE A 41 -1.95 18.49 20.47
CA ILE A 41 -2.74 19.41 21.28
C ILE A 41 -1.97 20.71 21.51
N SER A 42 -0.71 20.63 21.94
CA SER A 42 0.11 21.81 22.20
C SER A 42 0.38 22.65 20.95
N SER A 43 0.54 22.03 19.78
CA SER A 43 0.69 22.73 18.49
C SER A 43 -0.54 23.57 18.11
N LEU A 44 -1.75 23.22 18.59
CA LEU A 44 -2.96 24.00 18.35
C LEU A 44 -3.04 25.27 19.22
N TYR A 45 -2.39 25.27 20.38
CA TYR A 45 -2.48 26.35 21.38
C TYR A 45 -1.25 27.28 21.37
N LEU A 46 -0.07 26.73 21.09
CA LEU A 46 1.21 27.43 21.10
C LEU A 46 1.62 27.76 19.66
N ASN A 47 0.96 28.76 19.08
CA ASN A 47 1.12 29.14 17.67
C ASN A 47 2.35 30.04 17.45
N ASN A 48 3.55 29.49 17.67
CA ASN A 48 4.78 30.09 17.14
C ASN A 48 5.39 29.19 16.06
N ASP A 49 6.02 29.80 15.05
CA ASP A 49 6.49 29.09 13.86
C ASP A 49 7.55 28.03 14.20
N LEU A 50 8.49 28.35 15.10
CA LEU A 50 9.60 27.46 15.49
C LEU A 50 9.10 26.22 16.23
N PHE A 51 8.17 26.41 17.18
CA PHE A 51 7.53 25.35 17.94
C PHE A 51 6.74 24.43 17.01
N THR A 52 5.98 25.00 16.07
CA THR A 52 5.18 24.24 15.11
C THR A 52 6.08 23.37 14.23
N GLU A 53 7.14 23.95 13.65
CA GLU A 53 8.10 23.22 12.81
C GLU A 53 8.74 22.04 13.56
N ARG A 54 9.21 22.29 14.78
CA ARG A 54 9.87 21.28 15.62
C ARG A 54 8.91 20.19 16.08
N THR A 55 7.69 20.57 16.42
CA THR A 55 6.63 19.63 16.80
C THR A 55 6.27 18.72 15.61
N ASP A 56 6.11 19.28 14.42
CA ASP A 56 5.85 18.53 13.19
C ASP A 56 7.01 17.60 12.82
N GLU A 57 8.26 18.05 13.02
CA GLU A 57 9.45 17.22 12.85
C GLU A 57 9.40 15.99 13.78
N ILE A 58 9.21 16.21 15.09
CA ILE A 58 9.18 15.15 16.10
C ILE A 58 8.03 14.18 15.84
N ILE A 59 6.82 14.67 15.59
CA ILE A 59 5.65 13.85 15.29
C ILE A 59 5.92 12.99 14.05
N SER A 60 6.50 13.58 13.00
CA SER A 60 6.82 12.84 11.78
C SER A 60 7.87 11.74 12.02
N LEU A 61 8.92 12.03 12.80
CA LEU A 61 9.95 11.05 13.16
C LEU A 61 9.37 9.90 13.99
N LEU A 62 8.52 10.19 14.98
CA LEU A 62 7.85 9.18 15.79
C LEU A 62 6.97 8.25 14.94
N ARG A 63 6.14 8.84 14.07
CA ARG A 63 5.28 8.11 13.14
C ARG A 63 6.09 7.23 12.18
N PHE A 64 7.18 7.75 11.63
CA PHE A 64 8.04 6.97 10.74
C PHE A 64 8.75 5.82 11.45
N ARG A 65 9.27 6.03 12.68
CA ARG A 65 9.86 4.96 13.49
C ARG A 65 8.88 3.84 13.79
N LYS A 66 7.61 4.18 14.06
CA LYS A 66 6.56 3.18 14.21
C LYS A 66 6.33 2.42 12.92
N LEU A 67 6.18 3.12 11.81
CA LEU A 67 5.93 2.51 10.52
C LEU A 67 7.05 1.54 10.11
N ASP A 68 8.31 1.93 10.33
CA ASP A 68 9.48 1.06 10.13
C ASP A 68 9.38 -0.22 10.98
N LYS A 69 9.05 -0.09 12.27
CA LYS A 69 8.85 -1.25 13.16
C LYS A 69 7.71 -2.15 12.65
N ASP A 70 6.61 -1.56 12.19
CA ASP A 70 5.44 -2.29 11.69
C ASP A 70 5.76 -3.03 10.39
N PHE A 71 6.51 -2.44 9.47
CA PHE A 71 7.00 -3.13 8.27
C PHE A 71 7.95 -4.27 8.63
N LYS A 72 8.91 -4.06 9.55
CA LYS A 72 9.80 -5.13 10.03
C LYS A 72 9.02 -6.31 10.62
N GLN A 73 8.00 -6.03 11.43
CA GLN A 73 7.15 -7.06 12.02
C GLN A 73 6.29 -7.75 10.95
N TRP A 74 5.74 -6.99 9.99
CA TRP A 74 4.93 -7.54 8.91
C TRP A 74 5.74 -8.46 7.98
N ILE A 75 6.99 -8.09 7.64
CA ILE A 75 7.92 -8.94 6.86
C ILE A 75 8.21 -10.26 7.60
N LYS A 76 8.45 -10.19 8.92
CA LYS A 76 8.70 -11.39 9.75
C LYS A 76 7.49 -12.32 9.87
N ASN A 77 6.28 -11.83 9.63
CA ASN A 77 5.02 -12.57 9.74
C ASN A 77 4.41 -12.85 8.35
N ASP A 78 5.25 -13.31 7.41
CA ASP A 78 4.90 -13.71 6.03
C ASP A 78 4.23 -12.65 5.13
N GLY A 79 4.12 -11.40 5.60
CA GLY A 79 3.76 -10.27 4.76
C GLY A 79 2.34 -10.28 4.18
N ARG A 80 1.31 -10.54 4.99
CA ARG A 80 -0.11 -10.54 4.54
C ARG A 80 -0.46 -9.33 3.67
N LEU A 81 -0.95 -9.58 2.44
CA LEU A 81 -1.13 -8.56 1.40
C LEU A 81 -1.88 -7.29 1.84
N LEU A 82 -3.09 -7.44 2.38
CA LEU A 82 -3.93 -6.29 2.72
C LEU A 82 -3.27 -5.41 3.78
N TYR A 83 -2.64 -6.03 4.79
CA TYR A 83 -1.97 -5.29 5.85
C TYR A 83 -0.74 -4.54 5.31
N GLY A 84 0.02 -5.12 4.39
CA GLY A 84 1.13 -4.44 3.74
C GLY A 84 0.68 -3.23 2.91
N ALA A 85 -0.42 -3.34 2.16
CA ALA A 85 -1.00 -2.22 1.42
C ALA A 85 -1.55 -1.13 2.36
N PHE A 86 -2.10 -1.52 3.51
CA PHE A 86 -2.50 -0.62 4.59
C PHE A 86 -1.30 0.11 5.20
N LEU A 87 -0.20 -0.58 5.49
CA LEU A 87 1.02 0.06 5.99
C LEU A 87 1.59 1.08 4.98
N THR A 88 1.56 0.77 3.69
CA THR A 88 1.92 1.75 2.65
C THR A 88 1.05 3.01 2.73
N ALA A 89 -0.25 2.87 2.96
CA ALA A 89 -1.16 4.01 3.13
C ALA A 89 -0.94 4.78 4.46
N LYS A 90 -0.63 4.07 5.55
CA LYS A 90 -0.29 4.66 6.87
C LYS A 90 0.85 5.66 6.80
N TYR A 91 1.78 5.50 5.85
CA TYR A 91 2.85 6.47 5.61
C TYR A 91 2.33 7.90 5.39
N GLN A 92 1.30 8.05 4.57
CA GLN A 92 0.70 9.36 4.26
C GLN A 92 -0.50 9.67 5.16
N TYR A 93 -1.20 8.64 5.63
CA TYR A 93 -2.43 8.75 6.44
C TYR A 93 -2.23 8.03 7.79
N PRO A 94 -1.53 8.65 8.75
CA PRO A 94 -1.14 7.99 10.01
C PRO A 94 -2.34 7.57 10.87
N ASP A 95 -3.45 8.29 10.76
CA ASP A 95 -4.66 8.03 11.54
C ASP A 95 -5.58 6.99 10.88
N LEU A 96 -5.15 6.38 9.77
CA LEU A 96 -5.93 5.35 9.07
C LEU A 96 -6.19 4.14 9.96
N VAL A 97 -7.43 3.65 9.93
CA VAL A 97 -7.87 2.47 10.69
C VAL A 97 -7.96 1.27 9.74
N TYR A 98 -7.45 0.11 10.17
CA TYR A 98 -7.36 -1.08 9.30
C TYR A 98 -8.74 -1.64 8.98
N GLU A 99 -9.60 -1.68 9.99
CA GLU A 99 -10.96 -2.21 9.96
C GLU A 99 -11.84 -1.44 8.96
N ASP A 100 -11.64 -0.14 8.80
CA ASP A 100 -12.35 0.67 7.81
C ASP A 100 -12.01 0.25 6.38
N ILE A 101 -10.73 -0.06 6.13
CA ILE A 101 -10.27 -0.55 4.83
C ILE A 101 -10.80 -1.96 4.57
N GLU A 102 -10.68 -2.84 5.56
CA GLU A 102 -11.16 -4.21 5.42
C GLU A 102 -12.69 -4.25 5.22
N SER A 103 -13.45 -3.44 5.94
CA SER A 103 -14.90 -3.32 5.81
C SER A 103 -15.33 -2.87 4.41
N LYS A 104 -14.67 -1.84 3.86
CA LYS A 104 -14.90 -1.37 2.48
C LYS A 104 -14.69 -2.48 1.44
N LEU A 105 -13.65 -3.30 1.61
CA LEU A 105 -13.38 -4.43 0.71
C LEU A 105 -14.37 -5.58 0.93
N ASN A 106 -14.73 -5.87 2.18
CA ASN A 106 -15.70 -6.91 2.51
C ASN A 106 -17.10 -6.61 1.95
N LYS A 107 -17.45 -5.32 1.78
CA LYS A 107 -18.67 -4.94 1.05
C LYS A 107 -18.64 -5.43 -0.40
N ILE A 108 -17.52 -5.26 -1.10
CA ILE A 108 -17.33 -5.78 -2.48
C ILE A 108 -17.44 -7.31 -2.51
N VAL A 109 -16.84 -7.99 -1.53
CA VAL A 109 -16.95 -9.45 -1.39
C VAL A 109 -18.40 -9.88 -1.18
N SER A 110 -19.15 -9.14 -0.37
CA SER A 110 -20.57 -9.43 -0.11
C SER A 110 -21.41 -9.31 -1.37
N ASP A 111 -21.16 -8.29 -2.20
CA ASP A 111 -21.86 -8.09 -3.48
C ASP A 111 -21.60 -9.25 -4.46
N LEU A 112 -20.44 -9.93 -4.36
CA LEU A 112 -20.09 -11.09 -5.18
C LEU A 112 -20.57 -12.43 -4.63
N ARG A 113 -20.79 -12.53 -3.31
CA ARG A 113 -21.01 -13.82 -2.64
C ARG A 113 -22.24 -14.56 -3.15
N SER A 114 -23.28 -13.82 -3.56
CA SER A 114 -24.49 -14.41 -4.17
C SER A 114 -24.33 -14.77 -5.65
N GLU A 115 -23.27 -14.30 -6.33
CA GLU A 115 -23.05 -14.54 -7.76
C GLU A 115 -22.00 -15.63 -8.07
N ILE A 116 -21.17 -15.99 -7.08
CA ILE A 116 -20.11 -17.00 -7.24
C ILE A 116 -20.61 -18.34 -6.69
N HIS A 117 -20.76 -19.31 -7.58
CA HIS A 117 -21.18 -20.67 -7.24
C HIS A 117 -20.10 -21.70 -7.61
N LEU A 118 -20.09 -22.83 -6.90
CA LEU A 118 -19.08 -23.91 -7.07
C LEU A 118 -19.14 -24.61 -8.43
N TYR A 119 -20.29 -24.57 -9.12
CA TYR A 119 -20.44 -25.20 -10.44
C TYR A 119 -19.90 -24.33 -11.59
N LEU A 120 -19.53 -23.08 -11.32
CA LEU A 120 -18.97 -22.19 -12.35
C LEU A 120 -17.53 -22.59 -12.69
N THR A 121 -17.18 -22.51 -13.97
CA THR A 121 -15.78 -22.64 -14.38
C THR A 121 -14.97 -21.44 -13.87
N GLY A 122 -13.65 -21.59 -13.71
CA GLY A 122 -12.78 -20.49 -13.29
C GLY A 122 -12.94 -19.24 -14.16
N LEU A 123 -13.10 -19.41 -15.48
CA LEU A 123 -13.35 -18.30 -16.40
C LEU A 123 -14.70 -17.59 -16.12
N GLN A 124 -15.75 -18.35 -15.81
CA GLN A 124 -17.05 -17.77 -15.45
C GLN A 124 -16.98 -17.02 -14.11
N GLN A 125 -16.28 -17.57 -13.11
CA GLN A 125 -16.05 -16.90 -11.83
C GLN A 125 -15.29 -15.58 -12.00
N ILE A 126 -14.24 -15.58 -12.82
CA ILE A 126 -13.45 -14.38 -13.13
C ILE A 126 -14.27 -13.33 -13.89
N ARG A 127 -15.14 -13.74 -14.82
CA ARG A 127 -16.06 -12.80 -15.50
C ARG A 127 -17.02 -12.11 -14.51
N LYS A 128 -17.52 -12.83 -13.51
CA LYS A 128 -18.36 -12.26 -12.45
C LYS A 128 -17.59 -11.26 -11.59
N ILE A 129 -16.36 -11.59 -11.19
CA ILE A 129 -15.49 -10.66 -10.44
C ILE A 129 -15.21 -9.40 -11.27
N ASN A 130 -14.85 -9.55 -12.55
CA ASN A 130 -14.58 -8.42 -13.43
C ASN A 130 -15.78 -7.49 -13.52
N ARG A 131 -16.98 -8.04 -13.74
CA ARG A 131 -18.21 -7.24 -13.78
C ARG A 131 -18.41 -6.45 -12.49
N ILE A 132 -18.29 -7.08 -11.32
CA ILE A 132 -18.49 -6.38 -10.05
C ILE A 132 -17.42 -5.31 -9.82
N LEU A 133 -16.14 -5.62 -10.06
CA LEU A 133 -15.07 -4.66 -9.83
C LEU A 133 -15.11 -3.48 -10.81
N TYR A 134 -15.27 -3.74 -12.11
CA TYR A 134 -15.07 -2.73 -13.16
C TYR A 134 -16.37 -2.07 -13.62
N GLU A 135 -17.51 -2.77 -13.61
CA GLU A 135 -18.79 -2.19 -14.06
C GLU A 135 -19.62 -1.65 -12.89
N VAL A 136 -19.71 -2.40 -11.79
CA VAL A 136 -20.51 -2.02 -10.62
C VAL A 136 -19.75 -1.07 -9.70
N HIS A 137 -18.57 -1.46 -9.21
CA HIS A 137 -17.74 -0.64 -8.33
C HIS A 137 -16.85 0.36 -9.09
N ARG A 138 -16.80 0.26 -10.42
CA ARG A 138 -16.14 1.20 -11.33
C ARG A 138 -14.66 1.44 -11.04
N PHE A 139 -13.95 0.39 -10.60
CA PHE A 139 -12.50 0.49 -10.52
C PHE A 139 -11.91 0.72 -11.91
N SER A 140 -10.92 1.59 -12.02
CA SER A 140 -10.23 1.84 -13.28
C SER A 140 -8.78 2.27 -13.05
N PRO A 141 -7.90 2.11 -14.05
CA PRO A 141 -6.64 2.85 -14.10
C PRO A 141 -6.81 4.35 -13.87
N ASP A 142 -5.80 5.00 -13.28
CA ASP A 142 -5.67 6.45 -13.34
C ASP A 142 -4.78 6.87 -14.52
N PHE A 143 -5.41 7.26 -15.63
CA PHE A 143 -4.70 7.79 -16.80
C PHE A 143 -4.45 9.31 -16.74
N SER A 144 -5.04 10.01 -15.76
CA SER A 144 -5.02 11.46 -15.71
C SER A 144 -3.75 12.03 -15.06
N ASP A 145 -3.21 11.34 -14.05
CA ASP A 145 -1.93 11.65 -13.44
C ASP A 145 -1.21 10.34 -13.06
N VAL A 146 -0.42 9.82 -14.01
CA VAL A 146 0.33 8.56 -13.83
C VAL A 146 1.43 8.66 -12.77
N VAL A 147 1.76 9.87 -12.28
CA VAL A 147 2.75 10.09 -11.23
C VAL A 147 2.11 10.45 -9.89
N ASN A 148 0.78 10.41 -9.80
CA ASN A 148 0.05 10.71 -8.58
C ASN A 148 0.36 9.68 -7.47
N PRO A 149 0.99 10.08 -6.33
CA PRO A 149 1.26 9.16 -5.23
C PRO A 149 -0.03 8.60 -4.62
N ASP A 150 -1.16 9.30 -4.70
CA ASP A 150 -2.43 8.85 -4.13
C ASP A 150 -2.94 7.55 -4.77
N THR A 151 -2.53 7.27 -6.02
CA THR A 151 -2.84 5.99 -6.70
C THR A 151 -2.13 4.79 -6.09
N SER A 152 -1.20 5.03 -5.15
CA SER A 152 -0.45 4.01 -4.39
C SER A 152 -0.93 3.87 -2.93
N PHE A 153 -2.00 4.56 -2.54
CA PHE A 153 -2.60 4.44 -1.22
C PHE A 153 -3.98 3.78 -1.29
N LEU A 154 -4.14 2.65 -0.61
CA LEU A 154 -5.35 1.82 -0.72
C LEU A 154 -6.61 2.57 -0.29
N ASN A 155 -6.55 3.41 0.75
CA ASN A 155 -7.68 4.25 1.15
C ASN A 155 -8.14 5.19 0.02
N LYS A 156 -7.19 5.81 -0.69
CA LYS A 156 -7.49 6.69 -1.83
C LYS A 156 -8.02 5.94 -3.03
N VAL A 157 -7.46 4.78 -3.36
CA VAL A 157 -7.99 3.94 -4.45
C VAL A 157 -9.40 3.45 -4.15
N LEU A 158 -9.72 3.10 -2.90
CA LEU A 158 -11.07 2.69 -2.51
C LEU A 158 -12.08 3.84 -2.55
N GLU A 159 -11.65 5.09 -2.32
CA GLU A 159 -12.45 6.31 -2.42
C GLU A 159 -12.68 6.72 -3.88
N SER A 160 -11.59 6.90 -4.64
CA SER A 160 -11.63 7.41 -6.01
C SER A 160 -12.03 6.37 -7.05
N LYS A 161 -11.91 5.09 -6.70
CA LYS A 161 -11.96 3.93 -7.61
C LYS A 161 -10.87 3.94 -8.69
N LYS A 162 -9.88 4.82 -8.57
CA LYS A 162 -8.76 4.96 -9.50
C LYS A 162 -7.45 4.58 -8.82
N GLY A 163 -6.66 3.71 -9.44
CA GLY A 163 -5.41 3.24 -8.87
C GLY A 163 -4.37 2.83 -9.90
N ASN A 164 -3.16 2.53 -9.43
CA ASN A 164 -2.12 1.91 -10.25
C ASN A 164 -2.41 0.41 -10.48
N ASP A 165 -1.63 -0.21 -11.37
CA ASP A 165 -1.72 -1.63 -11.72
C ASP A 165 -1.65 -2.55 -10.50
N VAL A 166 -0.80 -2.22 -9.53
CA VAL A 166 -0.62 -3.00 -8.31
C VAL A 166 -1.81 -2.87 -7.36
N LEU A 167 -2.32 -1.68 -7.05
CA LEU A 167 -3.42 -1.55 -6.09
C LEU A 167 -4.75 -2.06 -6.63
N ILE A 168 -5.00 -1.93 -7.94
CA ILE A 168 -6.16 -2.59 -8.55
C ILE A 168 -6.01 -4.12 -8.44
N ALA A 169 -4.80 -4.64 -8.66
CA ALA A 169 -4.49 -6.05 -8.44
C ALA A 169 -4.66 -6.46 -6.96
N VAL A 170 -4.27 -5.64 -5.99
CA VAL A 170 -4.45 -5.92 -4.55
C VAL A 170 -5.93 -6.06 -4.21
N VAL A 171 -6.78 -5.13 -4.67
CA VAL A 171 -8.24 -5.21 -4.49
C VAL A 171 -8.77 -6.52 -5.09
N TYR A 172 -8.36 -6.84 -6.31
CA TYR A 172 -8.76 -8.06 -7.01
C TYR A 172 -8.37 -9.32 -6.23
N ILE A 173 -7.10 -9.45 -5.86
CA ILE A 173 -6.56 -10.61 -5.14
C ILE A 173 -7.26 -10.77 -3.80
N TYR A 174 -7.48 -9.67 -3.07
CA TYR A 174 -8.19 -9.73 -1.79
C TYR A 174 -9.59 -10.30 -1.95
N VAL A 175 -10.35 -9.79 -2.93
CA VAL A 175 -11.72 -10.25 -3.20
C VAL A 175 -11.73 -11.72 -3.62
N ALA A 176 -10.87 -12.11 -4.56
CA ALA A 176 -10.77 -13.48 -5.04
C ALA A 176 -10.41 -14.46 -3.92
N ARG A 177 -9.41 -14.13 -3.07
CA ARG A 177 -9.02 -14.97 -1.93
C ARG A 177 -10.12 -15.10 -0.89
N LYS A 178 -10.87 -14.03 -0.58
CA LYS A 178 -12.02 -14.09 0.36
C LYS A 178 -13.19 -14.91 -0.19
N LEU A 179 -13.26 -15.10 -1.50
CA LEU A 179 -14.21 -15.99 -2.17
C LEU A 179 -13.66 -17.42 -2.35
N GLY A 180 -12.46 -17.71 -1.86
CA GLY A 180 -11.82 -19.03 -1.97
C GLY A 180 -11.27 -19.36 -3.35
N LEU A 181 -11.03 -18.35 -4.20
CA LEU A 181 -10.52 -18.58 -5.55
C LEU A 181 -8.98 -18.56 -5.60
N PRO A 182 -8.35 -19.45 -6.40
CA PRO A 182 -6.91 -19.61 -6.49
C PRO A 182 -6.26 -18.55 -7.40
N VAL A 183 -6.42 -17.27 -7.03
CA VAL A 183 -5.86 -16.12 -7.75
C VAL A 183 -4.60 -15.61 -7.07
N TYR A 184 -3.53 -15.47 -7.84
CA TYR A 184 -2.21 -15.06 -7.37
C TYR A 184 -1.68 -13.90 -8.20
N GLY A 185 -0.88 -13.02 -7.60
CA GLY A 185 -0.21 -11.95 -8.32
C GLY A 185 1.01 -12.47 -9.08
N VAL A 186 1.33 -11.83 -10.21
CA VAL A 186 2.52 -12.11 -11.03
C VAL A 186 3.26 -10.79 -11.26
N ASP A 187 4.54 -10.75 -10.85
CA ASP A 187 5.41 -9.57 -11.00
C ASP A 187 5.86 -9.40 -12.46
N PHE A 188 4.93 -8.97 -13.30
CA PHE A 188 5.11 -8.86 -14.75
C PHE A 188 5.59 -7.45 -15.15
N PRO A 189 6.61 -7.31 -16.03
CA PRO A 189 7.18 -6.01 -16.37
C PRO A 189 6.15 -5.07 -16.99
N ARG A 190 6.28 -3.78 -16.69
CA ARG A 190 5.36 -2.67 -17.06
C ARG A 190 4.02 -2.73 -16.35
N ASN A 191 3.25 -3.81 -16.49
CA ASN A 191 1.92 -3.96 -15.89
C ASN A 191 1.86 -5.22 -15.04
N PHE A 192 1.38 -5.11 -13.81
CA PHE A 192 1.17 -6.26 -12.92
C PHE A 192 0.06 -7.16 -13.48
N LEU A 193 0.26 -8.48 -13.42
CA LEU A 193 -0.72 -9.47 -13.86
C LEU A 193 -1.20 -10.30 -12.68
N LEU A 194 -2.33 -10.96 -12.86
CA LEU A 194 -2.77 -12.04 -11.98
C LEU A 194 -2.71 -13.37 -12.75
N MET A 195 -2.70 -14.46 -12.01
CA MET A 195 -2.77 -15.81 -12.52
C MET A 195 -3.88 -16.55 -11.77
N PHE A 196 -4.72 -17.24 -12.53
CA PHE A 196 -5.69 -18.19 -11.99
C PHE A 196 -5.11 -19.60 -12.11
N LYS A 197 -5.00 -20.32 -11.00
CA LYS A 197 -4.46 -21.69 -10.99
C LYS A 197 -5.57 -22.74 -10.99
N ASP A 198 -5.26 -23.90 -11.58
CA ASP A 198 -6.03 -25.11 -11.30
C ASP A 198 -5.66 -25.61 -9.90
N GLU A 199 -6.64 -25.82 -9.02
CA GLU A 199 -6.38 -26.28 -7.65
C GLU A 199 -5.88 -27.73 -7.59
N ARG A 200 -6.14 -28.54 -8.63
CA ARG A 200 -5.74 -29.95 -8.69
C ARG A 200 -4.31 -30.12 -9.16
N THR A 201 -3.92 -29.38 -10.20
CA THR A 201 -2.58 -29.50 -10.80
C THR A 201 -1.60 -28.45 -10.28
N GLY A 202 -2.10 -27.34 -9.74
CA GLY A 202 -1.28 -26.20 -9.30
C GLY A 202 -0.72 -25.36 -10.46
N GLU A 203 -1.08 -25.70 -11.70
CA GLU A 203 -0.65 -25.03 -12.93
C GLU A 203 -1.51 -23.81 -13.25
N ALA A 204 -0.96 -22.88 -14.04
CA ALA A 204 -1.69 -21.72 -14.52
C ALA A 204 -2.73 -22.15 -15.57
N LEU A 205 -4.01 -21.83 -15.34
CA LEU A 205 -5.04 -22.01 -16.37
C LEU A 205 -5.05 -20.83 -17.34
N PHE A 206 -4.94 -19.62 -16.79
CA PHE A 206 -4.86 -18.38 -17.56
C PHE A 206 -4.37 -17.24 -16.67
N TYR A 207 -4.02 -16.13 -17.31
CA TYR A 207 -3.61 -14.90 -16.65
C TYR A 207 -4.68 -13.84 -16.82
N ILE A 208 -4.64 -12.81 -15.97
CA ILE A 208 -5.63 -11.74 -15.93
C ILE A 208 -4.86 -10.43 -15.88
N ASN A 209 -5.24 -9.47 -16.71
CA ASN A 209 -4.74 -8.11 -16.64
C ASN A 209 -5.70 -7.23 -15.83
N PRO A 210 -5.46 -7.02 -14.53
CA PRO A 210 -6.35 -6.24 -13.67
C PRO A 210 -6.37 -4.76 -14.05
N TYR A 211 -5.33 -4.26 -14.72
CA TYR A 211 -5.25 -2.88 -15.21
C TYR A 211 -6.00 -2.67 -16.53
N ASN A 212 -6.44 -3.75 -17.19
CA ASN A 212 -7.27 -3.71 -18.39
C ASN A 212 -8.58 -4.46 -18.15
N ASN A 213 -9.36 -3.98 -17.16
CA ASN A 213 -10.69 -4.49 -16.80
C ASN A 213 -10.76 -6.02 -16.61
N GLY A 214 -9.68 -6.62 -16.12
CA GLY A 214 -9.61 -8.06 -15.87
C GLY A 214 -9.58 -8.91 -17.14
N THR A 215 -9.12 -8.35 -18.26
CA THR A 215 -8.98 -9.09 -19.53
C THR A 215 -8.15 -10.35 -19.30
N VAL A 216 -8.65 -11.49 -19.76
CA VAL A 216 -7.95 -12.76 -19.69
C VAL A 216 -6.90 -12.82 -20.79
N VAL A 217 -5.68 -13.22 -20.44
CA VAL A 217 -4.54 -13.31 -21.34
C VAL A 217 -3.89 -14.68 -21.25
N THR A 218 -3.38 -15.17 -22.36
CA THR A 218 -2.69 -16.46 -22.47
C THR A 218 -1.18 -16.30 -22.32
N GLU A 219 -0.46 -17.41 -22.12
CA GLU A 219 1.01 -17.40 -22.14
C GLU A 219 1.58 -16.97 -23.49
N ASN A 220 0.87 -17.27 -24.58
CA ASN A 220 1.27 -16.81 -25.90
C ASN A 220 1.14 -15.27 -26.01
N ASP A 221 0.06 -14.69 -25.51
CA ASP A 221 -0.11 -13.22 -25.48
C ASP A 221 1.00 -12.54 -24.67
N ILE A 222 1.34 -13.12 -23.51
CA ILE A 222 2.46 -12.67 -22.66
C ILE A 222 3.78 -12.77 -23.44
N SER A 223 4.03 -13.89 -24.10
CA SER A 223 5.26 -14.11 -24.88
C SER A 223 5.39 -13.14 -26.06
N VAL A 224 4.28 -12.88 -26.76
CA VAL A 224 4.21 -11.88 -27.84
C VAL A 224 4.48 -10.48 -27.30
N PHE A 225 3.87 -10.11 -26.16
CA PHE A 225 4.11 -8.82 -25.51
C PHE A 225 5.59 -8.62 -25.15
N LEU A 226 6.22 -9.62 -24.54
CA LEU A 226 7.63 -9.56 -24.13
C LEU A 226 8.55 -9.40 -25.34
N LYS A 227 8.34 -10.19 -26.41
CA LYS A 227 9.08 -10.08 -27.67
C LYS A 227 8.93 -8.70 -28.31
N LYS A 228 7.69 -8.19 -28.42
CA LYS A 228 7.40 -6.85 -28.99
C LYS A 228 8.14 -5.73 -28.26
N HIS A 229 8.25 -5.81 -26.94
CA HIS A 229 8.94 -4.81 -26.12
C HIS A 229 10.43 -5.10 -25.89
N LYS A 230 11.01 -6.09 -26.58
CA LYS A 230 12.41 -6.51 -26.45
C LYS A 230 12.80 -6.86 -25.00
N ILE A 231 11.86 -7.42 -24.24
CA ILE A 231 12.10 -7.86 -22.86
C ILE A 231 12.51 -9.33 -22.89
N LYS A 232 13.66 -9.65 -22.28
CA LYS A 232 14.11 -11.05 -22.13
C LYS A 232 13.09 -11.83 -21.30
N ILE A 233 12.62 -12.95 -21.86
CA ILE A 233 11.68 -13.85 -21.19
C ILE A 233 12.35 -14.43 -19.92
N ARG A 234 11.62 -14.43 -18.81
CA ARG A 234 12.03 -15.00 -17.52
C ARG A 234 10.91 -15.88 -16.99
N LYS A 235 11.27 -17.00 -16.35
CA LYS A 235 10.32 -17.92 -15.73
C LYS A 235 9.40 -17.22 -14.72
N SER A 236 9.96 -16.27 -13.96
CA SER A 236 9.25 -15.46 -12.97
C SER A 236 8.06 -14.65 -13.53
N TYR A 237 7.98 -14.45 -14.85
CA TYR A 237 6.85 -13.77 -15.49
C TYR A 237 5.62 -14.68 -15.69
N PHE A 238 5.75 -15.96 -15.35
CA PHE A 238 4.73 -17.00 -15.46
C PHE A 238 4.48 -17.69 -14.11
N GLU A 239 5.07 -17.18 -13.03
CA GLU A 239 5.02 -17.77 -11.70
C GLU A 239 4.40 -16.79 -10.70
N PRO A 240 3.74 -17.28 -9.65
CA PRO A 240 3.17 -16.42 -8.63
C PRO A 240 4.29 -15.71 -7.87
N CYS A 241 4.10 -14.43 -7.61
CA CYS A 241 4.94 -13.66 -6.69
C CYS A 241 4.33 -13.64 -5.29
N SER A 242 5.17 -13.49 -4.26
CA SER A 242 4.71 -13.39 -2.88
C SER A 242 4.05 -12.05 -2.59
N ASP A 243 3.19 -11.99 -1.58
CA ASP A 243 2.56 -10.75 -1.12
C ASP A 243 3.62 -9.66 -0.79
N ILE A 244 4.75 -10.08 -0.25
CA ILE A 244 5.93 -9.23 -0.02
C ILE A 244 6.42 -8.59 -1.32
N GLN A 245 6.56 -9.35 -2.41
CA GLN A 245 6.97 -8.82 -3.70
C GLN A 245 5.96 -7.83 -4.27
N ILE A 246 4.65 -8.06 -4.07
CA ILE A 246 3.59 -7.13 -4.48
C ILE A 246 3.77 -5.78 -3.78
N ILE A 247 3.99 -5.78 -2.46
CA ILE A 247 4.19 -4.55 -1.70
C ILE A 247 5.53 -3.88 -2.02
N LYS A 248 6.61 -4.63 -2.25
CA LYS A 248 7.88 -4.06 -2.77
C LYS A 248 7.65 -3.31 -4.08
N ARG A 249 6.85 -3.87 -4.99
CA ARG A 249 6.50 -3.20 -6.26
C ARG A 249 5.66 -1.95 -6.02
N LEU A 250 4.66 -2.01 -5.14
CA LEU A 250 3.84 -0.87 -4.76
C LEU A 250 4.69 0.29 -4.20
N LEU A 251 5.62 -0.02 -3.29
CA LEU A 251 6.54 0.97 -2.71
C LEU A 251 7.49 1.57 -3.76
N LYS A 252 7.95 0.79 -4.74
CA LYS A 252 8.74 1.33 -5.87
C LYS A 252 7.93 2.30 -6.73
N ILE A 253 6.65 2.02 -6.98
CA ILE A 253 5.76 2.95 -7.70
C ILE A 253 5.63 4.25 -6.90
N LEU A 254 5.33 4.15 -5.60
CA LEU A 254 5.22 5.31 -4.72
C LEU A 254 6.52 6.15 -4.66
N MET A 255 7.67 5.48 -4.53
CA MET A 255 8.98 6.14 -4.55
C MET A 255 9.20 6.90 -5.86
N ASN A 256 8.87 6.29 -7.01
CA ASN A 256 9.00 6.93 -8.32
C ASN A 256 8.05 8.13 -8.48
N SER A 257 6.85 8.08 -7.90
CA SER A 257 5.95 9.25 -7.82
C SER A 257 6.59 10.40 -7.04
N TYR A 258 7.22 10.11 -5.89
CA TYR A 258 7.90 11.15 -5.10
C TYR A 258 9.17 11.69 -5.77
N ILE A 259 9.93 10.86 -6.48
CA ILE A 259 11.07 11.31 -7.29
C ILE A 259 10.61 12.30 -8.34
N GLN A 260 9.55 11.97 -9.10
CA GLN A 260 9.03 12.83 -10.16
C GLN A 260 8.42 14.13 -9.63
N LYS A 261 7.90 14.12 -8.40
CA LYS A 261 7.43 15.34 -7.69
C LYS A 261 8.54 16.07 -6.92
N ASN A 262 9.81 15.70 -7.11
CA ASN A 262 10.99 16.27 -6.42
C ASN A 262 10.91 16.25 -4.89
N ASN A 263 10.17 15.31 -4.30
CA ASN A 263 10.04 15.19 -2.85
C ASN A 263 11.16 14.30 -2.28
N ARG A 264 12.32 14.90 -2.02
CA ARG A 264 13.53 14.20 -1.55
C ARG A 264 13.31 13.45 -0.24
N ARG A 265 12.73 14.13 0.77
CA ARG A 265 12.47 13.54 2.09
C ARG A 265 11.65 12.26 1.98
N LYS A 266 10.50 12.32 1.31
CA LYS A 266 9.63 11.14 1.15
C LYS A 266 10.27 10.05 0.31
N THR A 267 11.11 10.41 -0.66
CA THR A 267 11.88 9.45 -1.43
C THR A 267 12.84 8.65 -0.55
N GLU A 268 13.58 9.33 0.35
CA GLU A 268 14.48 8.65 1.30
C GLU A 268 13.71 7.75 2.27
N ASP A 269 12.58 8.21 2.81
CA ASP A 269 11.73 7.41 3.69
C ASP A 269 11.27 6.11 3.03
N ILE A 270 10.74 6.18 1.80
CA ILE A 270 10.29 4.99 1.07
C ILE A 270 11.48 4.11 0.67
N ARG A 271 12.63 4.70 0.31
CA ARG A 271 13.86 3.93 0.04
C ARG A 271 14.31 3.16 1.29
N HIS A 272 14.25 3.77 2.46
CA HIS A 272 14.56 3.12 3.72
C HIS A 272 13.65 1.91 3.96
N ILE A 273 12.33 2.07 3.80
CA ILE A 273 11.37 0.97 3.93
C ILE A 273 11.67 -0.14 2.90
N LEU A 274 11.99 0.20 1.66
CA LEU A 274 12.37 -0.77 0.62
C LEU A 274 13.62 -1.59 0.97
N ASN A 275 14.56 -1.02 1.74
CA ASN A 275 15.77 -1.71 2.18
C ASN A 275 15.54 -2.69 3.34
N LEU A 276 14.32 -2.75 3.90
CA LEU A 276 13.95 -3.74 4.92
C LEU A 276 13.73 -5.15 4.36
N PHE A 277 13.60 -5.26 3.02
CA PHE A 277 13.18 -6.46 2.31
C PHE A 277 14.30 -7.13 1.50
#